data_AF-A0A9D4HNL5-F1
#
_entry.id   AF-A0A9D4HNL5-F1
#
_cell.length_a   1.000
_cell.length_b   1.000
_cell.length_c   1.000
_cell.angle_alpha   90.00
_cell.angle_beta   90.00
_cell.angle_gamma   90.00
#
_symmetry.space_group_name_H-M   'P 1'
#
loop_
_entity.id
_entity.type
_entity.pdbx_description
1 polymer ?
#
loop_
_entity_poly.entity_id
_entity_poly.type
_entity_poly.pdbx_seq_one_letter_code
_entity_poly.pdbx_strand_id
1 'polypeptide(L)' 'MKSTYFLSPFYTGSALKAQLIKQFYNPPGSLNGLFGSIEAPDLNALFQKKRARFNKRTSSAHWDTPVMKPGLLGRK' A
#
# COMPACT_ATOMS: atom_id res chain seq x y z
N MET A 1 28.21 -19.99 -7.38
CA MET A 1 27.30 -19.67 -6.26
C MET A 1 25.96 -19.23 -6.82
N LYS A 2 24.96 -20.12 -6.89
CA LYS A 2 23.59 -19.75 -7.28
C LYS A 2 22.78 -19.55 -6.00
N SER A 3 22.44 -18.31 -5.69
CA SER A 3 21.58 -17.94 -4.56
C SER A 3 20.14 -18.36 -4.90
N THR A 4 19.73 -19.55 -4.48
CA THR A 4 18.32 -19.97 -4.57
C THR A 4 17.58 -19.43 -3.37
N TYR A 5 16.84 -18.33 -3.57
CA TYR A 5 15.84 -17.89 -2.60
C TYR A 5 14.76 -18.98 -2.53
N PHE A 6 14.67 -19.68 -1.41
CA PHE A 6 13.54 -20.57 -1.14
C PHE A 6 12.29 -19.70 -0.99
N LEU A 7 11.50 -19.60 -2.07
CA LEU A 7 10.18 -19.00 -2.00
C LEU A 7 9.31 -19.91 -1.12
N SER A 8 8.72 -19.33 -0.07
CA SER A 8 7.85 -20.08 0.82
C SER A 8 6.69 -20.69 0.01
N PRO A 9 6.26 -21.93 0.32
CA PRO A 9 5.21 -22.64 -0.41
C PRO A 9 3.89 -21.86 -0.48
N PHE A 10 3.62 -20.97 0.48
CA PHE A 10 2.44 -20.11 0.49
C PHE A 10 2.41 -19.12 -0.67
N TYR A 11 3.57 -18.76 -1.23
CA TYR A 11 3.69 -17.75 -2.28
C TYR A 11 3.78 -18.35 -3.69
N THR A 12 3.52 -19.66 -3.86
CA THR A 12 3.66 -20.32 -5.16
C THR A 12 2.47 -21.21 -5.51
N GLY A 13 2.24 -21.38 -6.82
CA GLY A 13 1.33 -22.39 -7.37
C GLY A 13 -0.13 -22.30 -6.91
N SER A 14 -0.69 -23.46 -6.55
CA SER A 14 -2.10 -23.62 -6.16
C SER A 14 -2.44 -22.98 -4.82
N ALA A 15 -1.50 -22.94 -3.88
CA ALA A 15 -1.69 -22.36 -2.55
C ALA A 15 -1.96 -20.85 -2.65
N LEU A 16 -1.14 -20.12 -3.41
CA LEU A 16 -1.36 -18.68 -3.66
C LEU A 16 -2.70 -18.44 -4.36
N LYS A 17 -3.04 -19.26 -5.38
CA LYS A 17 -4.31 -19.14 -6.12
C LYS A 17 -5.51 -19.28 -5.18
N ALA A 18 -5.51 -20.26 -4.29
CA ALA A 18 -6.59 -20.47 -3.33
C ALA A 18 -6.73 -19.27 -2.35
N GLN A 19 -5.61 -18.70 -1.90
CA GLN A 19 -5.62 -17.52 -1.03
C GLN A 19 -6.15 -16.27 -1.72
N LEU A 20 -5.79 -16.03 -2.99
CA LEU A 20 -6.31 -14.90 -3.76
C LEU A 20 -7.81 -15.00 -3.99
N ILE A 21 -8.31 -16.20 -4.32
CA ILE A 21 -9.75 -16.46 -4.45
C ILE A 21 -10.45 -16.17 -3.12
N LYS A 22 -9.91 -16.65 -2.00
CA LYS A 22 -10.45 -16.39 -0.67
C LYS A 22 -10.49 -14.90 -0.34
N GLN A 23 -9.43 -14.16 -0.61
CA GLN A 23 -9.37 -12.71 -0.36
C GLN A 23 -10.36 -11.94 -1.24
N PHE A 24 -10.57 -12.38 -2.48
CA PHE A 24 -11.51 -11.74 -3.40
C PHE A 24 -12.96 -11.92 -2.94
N TYR A 25 -13.35 -13.12 -2.54
CA TYR A 25 -14.72 -13.40 -2.11
C TYR A 25 -15.00 -13.07 -0.64
N ASN A 26 -13.97 -13.00 0.20
CA ASN A 26 -14.08 -12.58 1.59
C ASN A 26 -13.09 -11.44 1.88
N PRO A 27 -13.39 -10.22 1.39
CA PRO A 27 -12.54 -9.08 1.65
C PRO A 27 -12.56 -8.76 3.16
N PRO A 28 -11.42 -8.31 3.73
CA PRO A 28 -11.42 -7.83 5.11
C PRO A 28 -12.40 -6.65 5.25
N GLY A 29 -13.26 -6.71 6.27
CA GLY A 29 -14.40 -5.79 6.42
C GLY A 29 -14.02 -4.31 6.53
N SER A 30 -12.78 -3.98 6.96
CA SER A 30 -12.25 -2.62 6.95
C SER A 30 -10.77 -2.62 6.58
N LEU A 31 -10.44 -2.10 5.40
CA LEU A 31 -9.04 -1.88 4.99
C LEU A 31 -8.35 -0.85 5.89
N ASN A 32 -9.09 0.13 6.41
CA ASN A 32 -8.55 1.14 7.32
C ASN A 32 -8.22 0.56 8.70
N GLY A 33 -8.96 -0.46 9.14
CA GLY A 33 -8.60 -1.19 10.38
C GLY A 33 -7.34 -2.03 10.21
N LEU A 34 -7.09 -2.54 9.00
CA LEU A 34 -5.92 -3.37 8.70
C LEU A 34 -4.66 -2.55 8.41
N PHE A 35 -4.78 -1.44 7.66
CA PHE A 35 -3.64 -0.64 7.18
C PHE A 35 -3.53 0.75 7.80
N GLY A 36 -4.57 1.23 8.51
CA GLY A 36 -4.60 2.56 9.08
C GLY A 36 -4.83 3.68 8.06
N SER A 37 -4.55 4.92 8.49
CA SER A 37 -4.57 6.10 7.62
C SER A 37 -3.29 6.17 6.78
N ILE A 38 -3.41 6.58 5.53
CA ILE A 38 -2.26 6.80 4.65
C ILE A 38 -1.66 8.17 4.97
N GLU A 39 -0.53 8.18 5.66
CA GLU A 39 0.25 9.40 5.89
C GLU A 39 1.17 9.71 4.71
N ALA A 40 1.35 11.01 4.42
CA ALA A 40 2.28 11.44 3.39
C ALA A 40 3.72 11.16 3.85
N PRO A 41 4.54 10.44 3.05
CA PRO A 41 5.89 10.10 3.47
C PRO A 41 6.80 11.34 3.47
N ASP A 42 7.54 11.55 4.56
CA ASP A 42 8.59 12.56 4.60
C ASP A 42 9.87 12.03 3.93
N LEU A 43 10.16 12.58 2.75
CA LEU A 43 11.35 12.22 1.97
C LEU A 43 12.66 12.61 2.67
N ASN A 44 12.63 13.58 3.59
CA ASN A 44 13.81 13.97 4.37
C ASN A 44 14.16 12.94 5.44
N ALA A 45 13.16 12.23 5.97
CA ALA A 45 13.35 11.12 6.90
C ALA A 45 13.70 9.81 6.16
N LEU A 46 13.12 9.60 4.98
CA LEU A 46 13.29 8.35 4.21
C LEU A 46 14.67 8.24 3.53
N PHE A 47 15.23 9.38 3.08
CA PHE A 47 16.51 9.40 2.38
C PHE A 47 17.60 10.08 3.20
N GLN A 48 18.78 9.45 3.27
CA GLN A 48 19.97 10.05 3.88
C GLN A 48 20.43 11.32 3.13
N LYS A 49 20.35 11.32 1.79
CA LYS A 49 20.73 12.48 0.98
C LYS A 49 19.53 13.41 0.78
N LYS A 50 19.61 14.59 1.40
CA LYS A 50 18.62 15.66 1.23
C LYS A 50 18.72 16.27 -0.17
N ARG A 51 17.57 16.53 -0.80
CA ARG A 51 17.48 17.19 -2.11
C ARG A 51 16.41 18.27 -2.06
N ALA A 52 16.67 19.42 -2.67
CA ALA A 52 15.71 20.52 -2.74
C ALA A 52 14.35 20.10 -3.36
N ARG A 53 14.37 19.10 -4.26
CA ARG A 53 13.16 18.57 -4.90
C ARG A 53 12.17 17.92 -3.93
N PHE A 54 12.60 17.47 -2.75
CA PHE A 54 11.70 16.87 -1.77
C PHE A 54 10.62 17.85 -1.28
N ASN A 55 10.99 19.13 -1.18
CA ASN A 55 10.10 20.18 -0.69
C ASN A 55 9.51 21.04 -1.81
N LYS A 56 10.09 21.00 -3.02
CA LYS A 56 9.53 21.70 -4.18
C LYS A 56 8.27 20.99 -4.69
N ARG A 57 7.13 21.64 -4.51
CA ARG A 57 5.83 21.17 -5.01
C ARG A 57 5.51 21.83 -6.36
N THR A 58 4.91 21.07 -7.25
CA THR A 58 4.33 21.52 -8.54
C THR A 58 2.85 21.17 -8.56
N SER A 59 2.13 21.49 -9.63
CA SER A 59 0.68 21.19 -9.76
C SER A 59 0.31 19.73 -9.45
N SER A 60 1.21 18.78 -9.68
CA SER A 60 1.04 17.36 -9.31
C SER A 60 0.88 17.07 -7.81
N ALA A 61 1.23 18.01 -6.94
CA ALA A 61 1.03 17.89 -5.49
C ALA A 61 -0.31 18.45 -5.01
N HIS A 62 -1.08 19.07 -5.91
CA HIS A 62 -2.41 19.59 -5.64
C HIS A 62 -3.45 18.58 -6.16
N TRP A 63 -4.36 18.15 -5.29
CA TRP A 63 -5.43 17.22 -5.62
C TRP A 63 -6.76 17.85 -5.21
N ASP A 64 -7.60 18.15 -6.20
CA ASP A 64 -8.94 18.74 -5.97
C ASP A 64 -9.96 17.69 -5.53
N THR A 65 -9.65 16.40 -5.74
CA THR A 65 -10.49 15.28 -5.35
C THR A 65 -10.02 14.66 -4.04
N PRO A 66 -10.94 14.17 -3.20
CA PRO A 66 -10.57 13.46 -2.00
C PRO A 66 -9.81 12.18 -2.36
N VAL A 67 -8.74 11.89 -1.60
CA VAL A 67 -7.85 10.73 -1.82
C VAL A 67 -8.61 9.39 -1.79
N MET A 68 -9.71 9.33 -1.05
CA MET A 68 -10.62 8.18 -1.03
C MET A 68 -12.07 8.62 -1.21
N LYS A 69 -12.88 7.75 -1.82
CA LYS A 69 -14.32 8.00 -1.99
C LYS A 69 -14.99 8.12 -0.60
N PRO A 70 -15.77 9.19 -0.35
CA PRO A 70 -16.60 9.29 0.85
C PRO A 70 -17.58 8.11 0.86
N GLY A 71 -17.50 7.24 1.88
CA GLY A 71 -18.38 6.06 2.02
C GLY A 71 -17.65 4.71 2.20
N LEU A 72 -16.34 4.64 1.94
CA LEU A 72 -15.50 3.48 2.31
C LEU A 72 -14.91 3.62 3.73
N LEU A 73 -15.05 4.79 4.35
CA LEU A 73 -14.68 5.10 5.72
C LEU A 73 -15.84 4.73 6.67
N GLY A 74 -16.07 3.44 6.88
CA GLY A 74 -16.89 2.91 7.98
C GLY A 74 -18.36 3.31 7.96
N ARG A 75 -19.24 2.40 7.52
CA ARG A 75 -20.57 2.34 8.13
C ARG A 75 -20.37 1.97 9.59
N LYS A 76 -20.72 2.89 10.49
CA LYS A 76 -20.92 2.57 11.91
C LYS A 76 -22.07 1.57 12.06
#